data_AF-A0A0F7CMZ9-F1
#
_entry.id   AF-A0A0F7CMZ9-F1
#
_cell.length_a   1.000
_cell.length_b   1.000
_cell.length_c   1.000
_cell.angle_alpha   90.00
_cell.angle_beta   90.00
_cell.angle_gamma   90.00
#
_symmetry.space_group_name_H-M   'P 1'
#
loop_
_entity.id
_entity.type
_entity.pdbx_description
1 polymer ?
#
loop_
_entity_poly.entity_id
_entity_poly.type
_entity_poly.pdbx_seq_one_letter_code
_entity_poly.pdbx_strand_id
1 'polypeptide(L)'
;MITTPGVTPPDADDEADPGPGTGAAGRVQAVRHHYAHRGDRATVRGRAYTVYLIALFALIYLVPVLYTASTSPPLLAVRTPTAAAPLTCALALAGCWGAQLTGRFWGPLVLQPFLLHVFMSTDMSPMSYLGTIARRRLAAAGTAVLLAAITAAYLTTDLFDRPSTALPGVAVAAGVSVLAAVAWLWGQVRAVRDNLLLASAAGGVALLVSALSLAVPDGEGGLWLVAGVSAAGAALLGRAAFRSIRTIDLARLARESARASQARTYAGTGTLHHALDLYRPEPRGLTSALIRPDGRLRGHLTQGAVRALRTRGRALAAVLLLLTGGAVLTRGVAGPEGGLSLSLWLAGAIAVYLGSGWVSETWRGLRDELTLAPLLGEWWGGTPARTLAWPLTAVATGAGLGGALALLLPWPLTGRPAAHAVLLAAGSVVLVLGARFLREMKLNLPLELLLPVVTPLGDLSGLRIVAWQFDGFVAVLIGVAVLNAVPSAPGAGALAVLIAAGCVWAGLRRTGWAHRGLLYRLRRV
;
A
#
# COMPACT_ATOMS: atom_id res chain seq x y z
N MET A 1 61.16 -35.05 51.55
CA MET A 1 60.01 -34.56 52.35
C MET A 1 59.91 -33.07 52.09
N ILE A 2 59.06 -32.67 51.14
CA ILE A 2 58.94 -31.29 50.67
C ILE A 2 57.56 -30.80 51.12
N THR A 3 57.56 -29.90 52.08
CA THR A 3 56.41 -29.15 52.57
C THR A 3 56.02 -28.09 51.55
N THR A 4 54.83 -28.22 50.95
CA THR A 4 54.21 -27.19 50.12
C THR A 4 53.60 -26.09 50.99
N PRO A 5 53.83 -24.80 50.68
CA PRO A 5 53.24 -23.70 51.43
C PRO A 5 51.77 -23.48 51.05
N GLY A 6 50.97 -23.12 52.05
CA GLY A 6 49.53 -22.90 51.94
C GLY A 6 49.18 -21.72 51.05
N VAL A 7 48.22 -21.96 50.15
CA VAL A 7 47.55 -20.95 49.34
C VAL A 7 46.36 -20.43 50.12
N THR A 8 46.40 -19.15 50.49
CA THR A 8 45.26 -18.40 51.03
C THR A 8 44.21 -18.18 49.92
N PRO A 9 42.91 -18.33 50.21
CA PRO A 9 41.85 -18.04 49.24
C PRO A 9 41.78 -16.52 48.99
N PRO A 10 41.57 -16.07 47.74
CA PRO A 10 41.38 -14.65 47.47
C PRO A 10 40.02 -14.18 48.01
N ASP A 11 40.04 -13.02 48.65
CA ASP A 11 38.88 -12.30 49.17
C ASP A 11 37.82 -12.10 48.08
N ALA A 12 36.57 -12.38 48.44
CA ALA A 12 35.43 -12.46 47.54
C ALA A 12 34.60 -11.16 47.47
N ASP A 13 35.20 -9.99 47.75
CA ASP A 13 34.44 -8.75 47.98
C ASP A 13 34.82 -7.57 47.07
N ASP A 14 35.45 -7.79 45.93
CA ASP A 14 35.51 -6.79 44.85
C ASP A 14 34.47 -7.14 43.77
N GLU A 15 33.21 -6.87 44.10
CA GLU A 15 32.11 -6.78 43.14
C GLU A 15 32.38 -5.54 42.26
N ALA A 16 33.29 -5.73 41.29
CA ALA A 16 33.73 -4.72 40.36
C ALA A 16 32.52 -4.08 39.70
N ASP A 17 32.28 -2.81 40.05
CA ASP A 17 31.29 -1.95 39.41
C ASP A 17 31.53 -2.06 37.89
N PRO A 18 30.62 -2.69 37.14
CA PRO A 18 30.86 -3.03 35.75
C PRO A 18 30.96 -1.71 34.99
N GLY A 19 32.19 -1.31 34.68
CA GLY A 19 32.52 0.01 34.16
C GLY A 19 31.58 0.46 33.03
N PRO A 20 31.40 1.78 32.82
CA PRO A 20 30.28 2.42 32.11
C PRO A 20 30.06 2.00 30.62
N GLY A 21 30.77 1.00 30.10
CA GLY A 21 30.62 0.42 28.77
C GLY A 21 30.12 -1.04 28.69
N THR A 22 29.91 -1.76 29.80
CA THR A 22 29.56 -3.19 29.77
C THR A 22 28.06 -3.49 29.65
N GLY A 23 27.20 -2.50 29.94
CA GLY A 23 25.75 -2.66 29.86
C GLY A 23 25.26 -3.00 28.44
N ALA A 24 24.14 -3.73 28.34
CA ALA A 24 23.56 -4.16 27.06
C ALA A 24 23.35 -2.98 26.07
N ALA A 25 23.02 -1.79 26.57
CA ALA A 25 22.90 -0.59 25.75
C ALA A 25 24.24 -0.16 25.10
N GLY A 26 25.33 -0.20 25.86
CA GLY A 26 26.69 0.09 25.38
C GLY A 26 27.14 -0.90 24.32
N ARG A 27 26.89 -2.21 24.54
CA ARG A 27 27.17 -3.28 23.56
C ARG A 27 26.38 -3.09 22.26
N VAL A 28 25.08 -2.77 22.33
CA VAL A 28 24.25 -2.49 21.13
C VAL A 28 24.77 -1.26 20.37
N GLN A 29 25.18 -0.22 21.09
CA GLN A 29 25.74 0.99 20.48
C GLN A 29 27.09 0.70 19.80
N ALA A 30 27.96 -0.11 20.41
CA ALA A 30 29.23 -0.52 19.83
C ALA A 30 29.05 -1.32 18.52
N VAL A 31 28.15 -2.31 18.49
CA VAL A 31 27.84 -3.07 17.25
C VAL A 31 27.33 -2.14 16.15
N ARG A 32 26.42 -1.22 16.48
CA ARG A 32 25.93 -0.24 15.50
C ARG A 32 27.03 0.69 15.00
N HIS A 33 27.90 1.14 15.90
CA HIS A 33 29.00 2.01 15.55
C HIS A 33 29.96 1.30 14.60
N HIS A 34 30.33 0.04 14.89
CA HIS A 34 31.18 -0.79 14.02
C HIS A 34 30.54 -1.04 12.65
N TYR A 35 29.26 -1.39 12.63
CA TYR A 35 28.52 -1.57 11.38
C TYR A 35 28.42 -0.27 10.58
N ALA A 36 28.17 0.86 11.26
CA ALA A 36 28.11 2.17 10.63
C ALA A 36 29.46 2.62 10.05
N HIS A 37 30.59 2.04 10.46
CA HIS A 37 31.88 2.25 9.79
C HIS A 37 32.06 1.42 8.51
N ARG A 38 31.35 0.30 8.39
CA ARG A 38 31.39 -0.58 7.22
C ARG A 38 30.38 -0.22 6.13
N GLY A 39 29.35 0.55 6.46
CA GLY A 39 28.33 1.00 5.51
C GLY A 39 28.56 2.43 5.00
N ASP A 40 27.83 2.80 3.96
CA ASP A 40 27.72 4.18 3.48
C ASP A 40 27.16 5.08 4.58
N ARG A 41 28.04 5.71 5.36
CA ARG A 41 27.62 6.87 6.16
C ARG A 41 27.09 7.92 5.20
N ALA A 42 25.96 8.52 5.56
CA ALA A 42 25.57 9.79 4.98
C ALA A 42 26.71 10.77 5.25
N THR A 43 27.56 10.96 4.24
CA THR A 43 28.65 11.92 4.27
C THR A 43 28.07 13.31 4.52
N VAL A 44 28.89 14.25 5.01
CA VAL A 44 28.45 15.65 5.18
C VAL A 44 27.84 16.18 3.88
N ARG A 45 28.44 15.81 2.74
CA ARG A 45 27.91 16.08 1.39
C ARG A 45 26.52 15.48 1.17
N GLY A 46 26.29 14.23 1.55
CA GLY A 46 24.98 13.59 1.45
C GLY A 46 23.90 14.29 2.31
N ARG A 47 24.26 14.73 3.52
CA ARG A 47 23.32 15.49 4.37
C ARG A 47 23.01 16.87 3.80
N ALA A 48 24.04 17.61 3.36
CA ALA A 48 23.86 18.92 2.72
C ALA A 48 22.99 18.80 1.46
N TYR A 49 23.23 17.78 0.63
CA TYR A 49 22.41 17.50 -0.55
C TYR A 49 20.96 17.16 -0.19
N THR A 50 20.72 16.40 0.88
CA THR A 50 19.36 16.10 1.37
C THR A 50 18.64 17.36 1.84
N VAL A 51 19.32 18.23 2.60
CA VAL A 51 18.76 19.52 3.03
C VAL A 51 18.43 20.40 1.82
N TYR A 52 19.34 20.46 0.84
CA TYR A 52 19.10 21.17 -0.42
C TYR A 52 17.85 20.65 -1.15
N LEU A 53 17.70 19.32 -1.28
CA LEU A 53 16.52 18.72 -1.90
C LEU A 53 15.23 19.01 -1.13
N ILE A 54 15.26 18.97 0.22
CA ILE A 54 14.10 19.32 1.05
C ILE A 54 13.71 20.78 0.85
N ALA A 55 14.69 21.70 0.82
CA ALA A 55 14.44 23.12 0.59
C ALA A 55 13.84 23.36 -0.81
N LEU A 56 14.38 22.71 -1.83
CA LEU A 56 13.89 22.82 -3.21
C LEU A 56 12.47 22.24 -3.36
N PHE A 57 12.19 21.09 -2.75
CA PHE A 57 10.85 20.52 -2.69
C PHE A 57 9.86 21.44 -1.96
N ALA A 58 10.29 22.02 -0.83
CA ALA A 58 9.46 22.93 -0.07
C ALA A 58 9.09 24.18 -0.90
N LEU A 59 10.08 24.80 -1.54
CA LEU A 59 9.90 26.03 -2.31
C LEU A 59 9.10 25.82 -3.60
N ILE A 60 9.42 24.77 -4.37
CA ILE A 60 8.85 24.57 -5.72
C ILE A 60 7.51 23.84 -5.69
N TYR A 61 7.29 22.95 -4.72
CA TYR A 61 6.08 22.13 -4.67
C TYR A 61 5.23 22.44 -3.44
N LEU A 62 5.78 22.34 -2.24
CA LEU A 62 4.97 22.45 -1.01
C LEU A 62 4.33 23.83 -0.86
N VAL A 63 5.09 24.91 -1.03
CA VAL A 63 4.58 26.29 -0.89
C VAL A 63 3.49 26.59 -1.91
N PRO A 64 3.66 26.34 -3.23
CA PRO A 64 2.58 26.52 -4.19
C PRO A 64 1.36 25.65 -3.91
N VAL A 65 1.53 24.39 -3.49
CA VAL A 65 0.40 23.51 -3.13
C VAL A 65 -0.35 24.03 -1.90
N LEU A 66 0.36 24.51 -0.87
CA LEU A 66 -0.27 25.11 0.31
C LEU A 66 -0.97 26.42 -0.03
N TYR A 67 -0.35 27.27 -0.87
CA TYR A 67 -0.94 28.52 -1.33
C TYR A 67 -2.22 28.26 -2.15
N THR A 68 -2.15 27.35 -3.12
CA THR A 68 -3.33 26.97 -3.92
C THR A 68 -4.42 26.35 -3.08
N ALA A 69 -4.08 25.50 -2.10
CA ALA A 69 -5.06 24.96 -1.15
C ALA A 69 -5.72 26.05 -0.28
N SER A 70 -4.93 27.01 0.22
CA SER A 70 -5.45 28.11 1.05
C SER A 70 -6.38 29.08 0.32
N THR A 71 -6.31 29.12 -1.01
CA THR A 71 -7.13 29.99 -1.87
C THR A 71 -8.26 29.25 -2.58
N SER A 72 -8.27 27.91 -2.48
CA SER A 72 -9.29 27.06 -3.07
C SER A 72 -10.34 26.67 -2.04
N PRO A 73 -11.61 26.48 -2.44
CA PRO A 73 -12.61 25.93 -1.54
C PRO A 73 -12.21 24.50 -1.08
N PRO A 74 -12.50 24.14 0.18
CA PRO A 74 -12.16 22.82 0.72
C PRO A 74 -12.88 21.70 -0.05
N LEU A 75 -12.21 20.57 -0.27
CA LEU A 75 -12.81 19.39 -0.90
C LEU A 75 -13.90 18.76 -0.02
N LEU A 76 -13.71 18.87 1.29
CA LEU A 76 -14.58 18.38 2.36
C LEU A 76 -14.92 19.54 3.29
N ALA A 77 -16.11 20.13 3.12
CA ALA A 77 -16.61 21.08 4.09
C ALA A 77 -17.07 20.31 5.35
N VAL A 78 -16.24 20.29 6.37
CA VAL A 78 -16.54 19.87 7.74
C VAL A 78 -17.35 20.98 8.39
N ARG A 79 -18.55 21.22 7.85
CA ARG A 79 -19.45 22.30 8.30
C ARG A 79 -19.85 22.14 9.77
N THR A 80 -19.86 20.90 10.27
CA THR A 80 -20.07 20.58 11.69
C THR A 80 -19.12 19.48 12.16
N PRO A 81 -18.55 19.60 13.38
CA PRO A 81 -17.69 18.55 13.95
C PRO A 81 -18.43 17.21 14.15
N THR A 82 -19.77 17.21 14.25
CA THR A 82 -20.61 15.98 14.24
C THR A 82 -20.44 15.15 12.95
N ALA A 83 -20.24 15.79 11.80
CA ALA A 83 -20.11 15.10 10.51
C ALA A 83 -18.68 14.55 10.27
N ALA A 84 -17.66 15.10 10.94
CA ALA A 84 -16.27 14.65 10.80
C ALA A 84 -15.93 13.41 11.62
N ALA A 85 -16.60 13.17 12.74
CA ALA A 85 -16.28 12.03 13.60
C ALA A 85 -16.44 10.67 12.87
N PRO A 86 -17.53 10.37 12.14
CA PRO A 86 -17.64 9.11 11.41
C PRO A 86 -16.58 8.93 10.31
N LEU A 87 -16.27 10.01 9.57
CA LEU A 87 -15.25 9.99 8.53
C LEU A 87 -13.85 9.75 9.13
N THR A 88 -13.51 10.46 10.21
CA THR A 88 -12.22 10.30 10.89
C THR A 88 -12.10 8.92 11.53
N CYS A 89 -13.16 8.37 12.11
CA CYS A 89 -13.21 6.97 12.57
C CYS A 89 -12.94 5.98 11.44
N ALA A 90 -13.56 6.16 10.28
CA ALA A 90 -13.34 5.31 9.11
C ALA A 90 -11.89 5.40 8.60
N LEU A 91 -11.33 6.61 8.51
CA LEU A 91 -9.93 6.83 8.12
C LEU A 91 -8.94 6.24 9.13
N ALA A 92 -9.22 6.41 10.43
CA ALA A 92 -8.41 5.83 11.51
C ALA A 92 -8.43 4.31 11.46
N LEU A 93 -9.60 3.71 11.22
CA LEU A 93 -9.77 2.27 11.05
C LEU A 93 -8.97 1.77 9.83
N ALA A 94 -9.13 2.41 8.69
CA ALA A 94 -8.41 2.07 7.46
C ALA A 94 -6.88 2.21 7.64
N GLY A 95 -6.44 3.29 8.29
CA GLY A 95 -5.04 3.52 8.63
C GLY A 95 -4.49 2.47 9.59
N CYS A 96 -5.24 2.09 10.62
CA CYS A 96 -4.88 1.04 11.57
C CYS A 96 -4.77 -0.33 10.89
N TRP A 97 -5.74 -0.70 10.05
CA TRP A 97 -5.69 -1.94 9.29
C TRP A 97 -4.54 -1.96 8.28
N GLY A 98 -4.36 -0.86 7.54
CA GLY A 98 -3.23 -0.68 6.63
C GLY A 98 -1.90 -0.83 7.36
N ALA A 99 -1.75 -0.21 8.53
CA ALA A 99 -0.58 -0.31 9.37
C ALA A 99 -0.33 -1.75 9.87
N GLN A 100 -1.35 -2.47 10.31
CA GLN A 100 -1.20 -3.88 10.70
C GLN A 100 -0.73 -4.76 9.54
N LEU A 101 -1.32 -4.55 8.35
CA LEU A 101 -0.97 -5.29 7.14
C LEU A 101 0.46 -4.99 6.70
N THR A 102 0.88 -3.73 6.69
CA THR A 102 2.27 -3.37 6.40
C THR A 102 3.22 -3.90 7.47
N GLY A 103 2.80 -3.92 8.74
CA GLY A 103 3.58 -4.43 9.87
C GLY A 103 3.91 -5.91 9.73
N ARG A 104 2.99 -6.68 9.17
CA ARG A 104 3.16 -8.11 8.92
C ARG A 104 4.30 -8.44 7.98
N PHE A 105 4.57 -7.59 7.00
CA PHE A 105 5.57 -7.82 5.94
C PHE A 105 6.82 -6.94 6.09
N TRP A 106 6.62 -5.71 6.58
CA TRP A 106 7.60 -4.64 6.67
C TRP A 106 7.48 -3.94 8.02
N GLY A 107 7.50 -4.69 9.11
CA GLY A 107 7.36 -4.11 10.44
C GLY A 107 8.59 -3.37 10.97
N PRO A 108 8.44 -2.60 12.05
CA PRO A 108 9.50 -1.77 12.61
C PRO A 108 10.70 -2.56 13.12
N LEU A 109 10.57 -3.88 13.36
CA LEU A 109 11.66 -4.75 13.83
C LEU A 109 12.51 -5.32 12.69
N VAL A 110 12.14 -5.10 11.42
CA VAL A 110 12.90 -5.61 10.27
C VAL A 110 14.29 -4.93 10.20
N LEU A 111 15.34 -5.68 10.52
CA LEU A 111 16.73 -5.23 10.51
C LEU A 111 17.48 -5.72 9.26
N GLN A 112 18.67 -5.17 9.02
CA GLN A 112 19.58 -5.76 8.03
C GLN A 112 19.98 -7.18 8.51
N PRO A 113 20.01 -8.18 7.61
CA PRO A 113 20.26 -9.58 7.98
C PRO A 113 21.53 -9.77 8.81
N PHE A 114 22.62 -9.08 8.43
CA PHE A 114 23.88 -9.12 9.16
C PHE A 114 23.76 -8.62 10.60
N LEU A 115 23.14 -7.44 10.81
CA LEU A 115 22.95 -6.88 12.16
C LEU A 115 22.10 -7.79 13.04
N LEU A 116 21.04 -8.37 12.47
CA LEU A 116 20.18 -9.29 13.20
C LEU A 116 20.94 -10.56 13.57
N HIS A 117 21.75 -11.12 12.66
CA HIS A 117 22.59 -12.28 12.93
C HIS A 117 23.57 -12.01 14.08
N VAL A 118 24.24 -10.85 14.08
CA VAL A 118 25.15 -10.45 15.17
C VAL A 118 24.40 -10.30 16.51
N PHE A 119 23.19 -9.73 16.53
CA PHE A 119 22.42 -9.66 17.78
C PHE A 119 21.93 -11.03 18.27
N MET A 120 21.57 -11.92 17.34
CA MET A 120 21.15 -13.29 17.66
C MET A 120 22.29 -14.16 18.19
N SER A 121 23.55 -13.85 17.86
CA SER A 121 24.74 -14.55 18.35
C SER A 121 25.27 -14.01 19.69
N THR A 122 24.52 -13.14 20.37
CA THR A 122 24.90 -12.58 21.67
C THR A 122 23.88 -12.95 22.74
N ASP A 123 24.29 -12.98 24.00
CA ASP A 123 23.41 -13.29 25.15
C ASP A 123 22.45 -12.14 25.53
N MET A 124 22.30 -11.14 24.66
CA MET A 124 21.45 -9.99 24.93
C MET A 124 19.97 -10.33 24.74
N SER A 125 19.13 -9.99 25.73
CA SER A 125 17.69 -10.19 25.58
C SER A 125 17.13 -9.41 24.37
N PRO A 126 16.21 -9.98 23.57
CA PRO A 126 15.60 -9.30 22.42
C PRO A 126 15.05 -7.91 22.71
N MET A 127 14.51 -7.74 23.92
CA MET A 127 13.93 -6.48 24.38
C MET A 127 14.96 -5.33 24.42
N SER A 128 16.21 -5.63 24.80
CA SER A 128 17.27 -4.62 24.94
C SER A 128 17.61 -3.94 23.62
N TYR A 129 17.79 -4.72 22.55
CA TYR A 129 18.17 -4.20 21.23
C TYR A 129 16.94 -3.87 20.36
N LEU A 130 15.94 -4.75 20.27
CA LEU A 130 14.75 -4.52 19.44
C LEU A 130 13.85 -3.42 19.99
N GLY A 131 13.71 -3.31 21.32
CA GLY A 131 12.84 -2.31 21.94
C GLY A 131 13.27 -0.88 21.63
N THR A 132 14.57 -0.62 21.73
CA THR A 132 15.14 0.70 21.44
C THR A 132 15.02 1.03 19.95
N ILE A 133 15.17 0.03 19.06
CA ILE A 133 14.98 0.20 17.62
C ILE A 133 13.51 0.49 17.29
N ALA A 134 12.61 -0.29 17.87
CA ALA A 134 11.18 -0.14 17.72
C ALA A 134 10.74 1.26 18.13
N ARG A 135 11.10 1.73 19.33
CA ARG A 135 10.76 3.09 19.80
C ARG A 135 11.20 4.18 18.83
N ARG A 136 12.46 4.14 18.36
CA ARG A 136 12.97 5.15 17.42
C ARG A 136 12.23 5.12 16.08
N ARG A 137 11.96 3.94 15.54
CA ARG A 137 11.23 3.78 14.27
C ARG A 137 9.75 4.10 14.39
N LEU A 138 9.13 3.78 15.51
CA LEU A 138 7.76 4.15 15.82
C LEU A 138 7.61 5.65 16.00
N ALA A 139 8.56 6.32 16.66
CA ALA A 139 8.58 7.78 16.75
C ALA A 139 8.69 8.39 15.34
N ALA A 140 9.68 7.95 14.55
CA ALA A 140 9.86 8.45 13.18
C ALA A 140 8.63 8.20 12.28
N ALA A 141 8.08 6.99 12.31
CA ALA A 141 6.88 6.64 11.54
C ALA A 141 5.65 7.41 12.04
N GLY A 142 5.45 7.51 13.36
CA GLY A 142 4.36 8.28 13.96
C GLY A 142 4.43 9.75 13.59
N THR A 143 5.62 10.37 13.63
CA THR A 143 5.83 11.76 13.17
C THR A 143 5.55 11.89 11.68
N ALA A 144 6.01 10.96 10.84
CA ALA A 144 5.76 11.00 9.41
C ALA A 144 4.26 10.88 9.08
N VAL A 145 3.54 9.97 9.75
CA VAL A 145 2.09 9.81 9.59
C VAL A 145 1.34 11.03 10.12
N LEU A 146 1.80 11.62 11.23
CA LEU A 146 1.23 12.85 11.78
C LEU A 146 1.34 14.02 10.79
N LEU A 147 2.54 14.26 10.26
CA LEU A 147 2.75 15.30 9.26
C LEU A 147 1.89 15.04 8.03
N ALA A 148 1.86 13.81 7.53
CA ALA A 148 1.03 13.46 6.38
C ALA A 148 -0.48 13.64 6.65
N ALA A 149 -0.96 13.28 7.85
CA ALA A 149 -2.36 13.42 8.23
C ALA A 149 -2.77 14.88 8.40
N ILE A 150 -1.92 15.70 9.03
CA ILE A 150 -2.15 17.15 9.16
C ILE A 150 -2.14 17.80 7.77
N THR A 151 -1.15 17.50 6.94
CA THR A 151 -1.08 18.04 5.57
C THR A 151 -2.30 17.59 4.77
N ALA A 152 -2.69 16.32 4.82
CA ALA A 152 -3.88 15.84 4.10
C ALA A 152 -5.15 16.53 4.61
N ALA A 153 -5.34 16.66 5.92
CA ALA A 153 -6.49 17.35 6.49
C ALA A 153 -6.50 18.84 6.12
N TYR A 154 -5.36 19.52 6.14
CA TYR A 154 -5.22 20.92 5.72
C TYR A 154 -5.54 21.11 4.24
N LEU A 155 -5.07 20.22 3.37
CA LEU A 155 -5.29 20.32 1.93
C LEU A 155 -6.70 19.92 1.49
N THR A 156 -7.44 19.17 2.31
CA THR A 156 -8.73 18.59 1.89
C THR A 156 -9.92 19.10 2.69
N THR A 157 -9.74 19.69 3.86
CA THR A 157 -10.82 20.09 4.77
C THR A 157 -10.68 21.54 5.24
N ASP A 158 -11.78 22.15 5.69
CA ASP A 158 -11.85 23.44 6.40
C ASP A 158 -11.58 23.33 7.91
N LEU A 159 -11.07 22.18 8.38
CA LEU A 159 -10.90 21.90 9.81
C LEU A 159 -9.97 22.90 10.51
N PHE A 160 -9.01 23.46 9.77
CA PHE A 160 -8.00 24.40 10.27
C PHE A 160 -8.38 25.87 10.08
N ASP A 161 -9.51 26.18 9.46
CA ASP A 161 -9.94 27.56 9.22
C ASP A 161 -10.47 28.22 10.51
N ARG A 162 -10.87 27.41 11.49
CA ARG A 162 -11.38 27.88 12.79
C ARG A 162 -10.52 27.35 13.94
N PRO A 163 -10.15 28.20 14.91
CA PRO A 163 -9.33 27.77 16.05
C PRO A 163 -10.05 26.72 16.92
N SER A 164 -11.38 26.76 17.00
CA SER A 164 -12.17 25.81 17.79
C SER A 164 -12.10 24.38 17.25
N THR A 165 -11.95 24.19 15.94
CA THR A 165 -11.85 22.86 15.31
C THR A 165 -10.41 22.44 15.02
N ALA A 166 -9.49 23.40 14.90
CA ALA A 166 -8.08 23.13 14.63
C ALA A 166 -7.43 22.30 15.75
N LEU A 167 -7.63 22.67 17.02
CA LEU A 167 -7.05 21.94 18.16
C LEU A 167 -7.57 20.49 18.26
N PRO A 168 -8.89 20.22 18.24
CA PRO A 168 -9.40 18.85 18.15
C PRO A 168 -8.88 18.10 16.92
N GLY A 169 -8.76 18.76 15.77
CA GLY A 169 -8.22 18.18 14.54
C GLY A 169 -6.77 17.70 14.68
N VAL A 170 -5.90 18.53 15.27
CA VAL A 170 -4.52 18.14 15.59
C VAL A 170 -4.50 16.99 16.60
N ALA A 171 -5.35 17.03 17.63
CA ALA A 171 -5.43 15.96 18.62
C ALA A 171 -5.86 14.62 18.00
N VAL A 172 -6.84 14.62 17.08
CA VAL A 172 -7.24 13.43 16.32
C VAL A 172 -6.09 12.93 15.45
N ALA A 173 -5.44 13.82 14.68
CA ALA A 173 -4.31 13.44 13.83
C ALA A 173 -3.17 12.82 14.65
N ALA A 174 -2.85 13.40 15.82
CA ALA A 174 -1.86 12.86 16.75
C ALA A 174 -2.27 11.48 17.27
N GLY A 175 -3.50 11.34 17.80
CA GLY A 175 -4.01 10.08 18.33
C GLY A 175 -4.00 8.96 17.28
N VAL A 176 -4.50 9.24 16.08
CA VAL A 176 -4.55 8.27 14.96
C VAL A 176 -3.13 7.90 14.49
N SER A 177 -2.20 8.85 14.46
CA SER A 177 -0.82 8.60 14.02
C SER A 177 -0.05 7.71 14.99
N VAL A 178 -0.20 7.95 16.30
CA VAL A 178 0.40 7.08 17.32
C VAL A 178 -0.26 5.70 17.28
N LEU A 179 -1.58 5.64 17.14
CA LEU A 179 -2.32 4.38 17.02
C LEU A 179 -1.86 3.59 15.78
N ALA A 180 -1.72 4.23 14.62
CA ALA A 180 -1.24 3.60 13.39
C ALA A 180 0.21 3.09 13.55
N ALA A 181 1.11 3.88 14.14
CA ALA A 181 2.48 3.44 14.41
C ALA A 181 2.51 2.21 15.33
N VAL A 182 1.73 2.21 16.40
CA VAL A 182 1.63 1.06 17.31
C VAL A 182 0.99 -0.16 16.64
N ALA A 183 -0.07 0.05 15.85
CA ALA A 183 -0.72 -0.99 15.06
C ALA A 183 0.25 -1.63 14.03
N TRP A 184 1.18 -0.84 13.49
CA TRP A 184 2.27 -1.32 12.64
C TRP A 184 3.22 -2.26 13.40
N LEU A 185 3.61 -1.93 14.64
CA LEU A 185 4.36 -2.88 15.49
C LEU A 185 3.52 -4.12 15.81
N TRP A 186 2.27 -3.95 16.22
CA TRP A 186 1.36 -5.03 16.58
C TRP A 186 1.21 -6.05 15.45
N GLY A 187 1.00 -5.58 14.23
CA GLY A 187 0.87 -6.39 13.02
C GLY A 187 2.09 -7.30 12.78
N GLN A 188 3.27 -6.89 13.25
CA GLN A 188 4.49 -7.69 13.16
C GLN A 188 4.59 -8.75 14.26
N VAL A 189 4.36 -8.35 15.52
CA VAL A 189 4.66 -9.17 16.71
C VAL A 189 3.58 -10.22 17.02
N ARG A 190 2.35 -10.06 16.52
CA ARG A 190 1.24 -10.97 16.80
C ARG A 190 0.87 -11.89 15.63
N ALA A 191 0.07 -12.91 15.94
CA ALA A 191 -0.46 -13.84 14.95
C ALA A 191 -1.58 -13.19 14.10
N VAL A 192 -1.85 -13.77 12.94
CA VAL A 192 -2.89 -13.28 12.01
C VAL A 192 -4.27 -13.24 12.68
N ARG A 193 -4.60 -14.25 13.50
CA ARG A 193 -5.87 -14.30 14.24
C ARG A 193 -6.01 -13.09 15.17
N ASP A 194 -4.96 -12.74 15.91
CA ASP A 194 -4.97 -11.60 16.83
C ASP A 194 -5.09 -10.26 16.08
N ASN A 195 -4.45 -10.15 14.92
CA ASN A 195 -4.60 -8.97 14.05
C ASN A 195 -6.03 -8.83 13.55
N LEU A 196 -6.68 -9.93 13.14
CA LEU A 196 -8.08 -9.91 12.73
C LEU A 196 -9.00 -9.53 13.90
N LEU A 197 -8.78 -10.09 15.10
CA LEU A 197 -9.55 -9.73 16.29
C LEU A 197 -9.40 -8.24 16.63
N LEU A 198 -8.16 -7.73 16.58
CA LEU A 198 -7.91 -6.31 16.79
C LEU A 198 -8.58 -5.45 15.72
N ALA A 199 -8.51 -5.86 14.46
CA ALA A 199 -9.15 -5.17 13.35
C ALA A 199 -10.67 -5.10 13.54
N SER A 200 -11.31 -6.20 13.93
CA SER A 200 -12.74 -6.27 14.25
C SER A 200 -13.09 -5.41 15.46
N ALA A 201 -12.31 -5.46 16.54
CA ALA A 201 -12.53 -4.66 17.74
C ALA A 201 -12.39 -3.15 17.45
N ALA A 202 -11.36 -2.75 16.69
CA ALA A 202 -11.19 -1.37 16.24
C ALA A 202 -12.37 -0.91 15.39
N GLY A 203 -12.93 -1.79 14.54
CA GLY A 203 -14.13 -1.51 13.77
C GLY A 203 -15.36 -1.29 14.65
N GLY A 204 -15.58 -2.16 15.64
CA GLY A 204 -16.67 -2.00 16.61
C GLY A 204 -16.55 -0.72 17.43
N VAL A 205 -15.35 -0.38 17.89
CA VAL A 205 -15.07 0.87 18.60
C VAL A 205 -15.30 2.08 17.69
N ALA A 206 -14.84 2.04 16.43
CA ALA A 206 -15.06 3.12 15.47
C ALA A 206 -16.56 3.35 15.20
N LEU A 207 -17.36 2.28 15.08
CA LEU A 207 -18.81 2.38 14.93
C LEU A 207 -19.47 2.96 16.19
N LEU A 208 -19.07 2.51 17.38
CA LEU A 208 -19.58 3.05 18.64
C LEU A 208 -19.26 4.53 18.80
N VAL A 209 -18.01 4.93 18.54
CA VAL A 209 -17.56 6.34 18.59
C VAL A 209 -18.32 7.17 17.56
N SER A 210 -18.56 6.65 16.36
CA SER A 210 -19.36 7.33 15.34
C SER A 210 -20.81 7.54 15.81
N ALA A 211 -21.44 6.50 16.36
CA ALA A 211 -22.82 6.58 16.87
C ALA A 211 -22.95 7.55 18.05
N LEU A 212 -22.02 7.49 19.01
CA LEU A 212 -21.99 8.42 20.14
C LEU A 212 -21.76 9.86 19.68
N SER A 213 -20.89 10.08 18.70
CA SER A 213 -20.61 11.42 18.17
C SER A 213 -21.82 12.05 17.46
N LEU A 214 -22.71 11.22 16.90
CA LEU A 214 -23.98 11.69 16.32
C LEU A 214 -25.03 12.03 17.38
N ALA A 215 -24.90 11.51 18.60
CA ALA A 215 -25.84 11.74 19.69
C ALA A 215 -25.51 12.97 20.57
N VAL A 216 -24.30 13.54 20.44
CA VAL A 216 -23.88 14.71 21.23
C VAL A 216 -24.38 16.02 20.57
N PRO A 217 -25.18 16.85 21.26
CA PRO A 217 -25.82 18.04 20.68
C PRO A 217 -24.83 19.10 20.16
N ASP A 218 -23.69 19.27 20.83
CA ASP A 218 -22.76 20.38 20.55
C ASP A 218 -21.65 20.04 19.55
N GLY A 219 -21.56 18.78 19.09
CA GLY A 219 -20.68 18.32 18.02
C GLY A 219 -19.17 18.33 18.27
N GLU A 220 -18.63 19.28 19.02
CA GLU A 220 -17.19 19.41 19.31
C GLU A 220 -16.67 18.21 20.12
N GLY A 221 -17.53 17.60 20.95
CA GLY A 221 -17.21 16.41 21.73
C GLY A 221 -16.82 15.19 20.89
N GLY A 222 -17.29 15.10 19.63
CA GLY A 222 -17.02 13.95 18.77
C GLY A 222 -15.54 13.81 18.40
N LEU A 223 -14.87 14.90 18.02
CA LEU A 223 -13.44 14.87 17.68
C LEU A 223 -12.56 14.59 18.91
N TRP A 224 -12.90 15.15 20.06
CA TRP A 224 -12.23 14.83 21.33
C TRP A 224 -12.41 13.37 21.73
N LEU A 225 -13.60 12.81 21.54
CA LEU A 225 -13.88 11.39 21.75
C LEU A 225 -12.98 10.52 20.85
N VAL A 226 -12.90 10.84 19.55
CA VAL A 226 -12.02 10.12 18.60
C VAL A 226 -10.55 10.21 19.03
N ALA A 227 -10.09 11.40 19.39
CA ALA A 227 -8.71 11.63 19.84
C ALA A 227 -8.40 10.83 21.12
N GLY A 228 -9.27 10.91 22.13
CA GLY A 228 -9.14 10.22 23.41
C GLY A 228 -9.14 8.69 23.25
N VAL A 229 -10.08 8.15 22.47
CA VAL A 229 -10.15 6.71 22.18
C VAL A 229 -8.92 6.23 21.42
N SER A 230 -8.44 7.01 20.44
CA SER A 230 -7.23 6.67 19.67
C SER A 230 -5.98 6.67 20.56
N ALA A 231 -5.84 7.67 21.43
CA ALA A 231 -4.73 7.77 22.38
C ALA A 231 -4.76 6.62 23.41
N ALA A 232 -5.92 6.33 23.99
CA ALA A 232 -6.09 5.21 24.92
C ALA A 232 -5.79 3.86 24.25
N GLY A 233 -6.32 3.64 23.04
CA GLY A 233 -6.02 2.48 22.22
C GLY A 233 -4.53 2.34 21.93
N ALA A 234 -3.86 3.43 21.57
CA ALA A 234 -2.43 3.44 21.31
C ALA A 234 -1.60 3.10 22.56
N ALA A 235 -1.98 3.61 23.74
CA ALA A 235 -1.30 3.30 24.99
C ALA A 235 -1.45 1.81 25.38
N LEU A 236 -2.66 1.27 25.29
CA LEU A 236 -2.96 -0.13 25.61
C LEU A 236 -2.27 -1.08 24.63
N LEU A 237 -2.42 -0.85 23.33
CA LEU A 237 -1.79 -1.64 22.28
C LEU A 237 -0.28 -1.51 22.32
N GLY A 238 0.25 -0.32 22.62
CA GLY A 238 1.69 -0.06 22.71
C GLY A 238 2.29 -0.91 23.82
N ARG A 239 1.72 -0.85 25.01
CA ARG A 239 2.16 -1.65 26.16
C ARG A 239 2.12 -3.15 25.85
N ALA A 240 1.06 -3.64 25.23
CA ALA A 240 0.91 -5.05 24.86
C ALA A 240 1.88 -5.48 23.73
N ALA A 241 2.08 -4.63 22.73
CA ALA A 241 3.01 -4.87 21.62
C ALA A 241 4.47 -4.94 22.13
N PHE A 242 4.89 -3.99 22.96
CA PHE A 242 6.23 -3.97 23.53
C PHE A 242 6.51 -5.17 24.43
N ARG A 243 5.52 -5.63 25.21
CA ARG A 243 5.65 -6.88 25.99
C ARG A 243 5.86 -8.11 25.09
N SER A 244 5.19 -8.14 23.94
CA SER A 244 5.26 -9.24 22.98
C SER A 244 6.59 -9.31 22.22
N ILE A 245 7.44 -8.27 22.26
CA ILE A 245 8.78 -8.30 21.64
C ILE A 245 9.66 -9.38 22.27
N ARG A 246 9.45 -9.70 23.56
CA ARG A 246 10.23 -10.73 24.26
C ARG A 246 9.98 -12.14 23.72
N THR A 247 8.80 -12.38 23.16
CA THR A 247 8.36 -13.70 22.68
C THR A 247 8.38 -13.79 21.16
N ILE A 248 9.07 -12.87 20.48
CA ILE A 248 9.12 -12.88 19.02
C ILE A 248 9.97 -14.06 18.54
N ASP A 249 9.47 -14.78 17.53
CA ASP A 249 10.25 -15.80 16.84
C ASP A 249 11.37 -15.12 16.02
N LEU A 250 12.59 -15.17 16.56
CA LEU A 250 13.78 -14.58 15.93
C LEU A 250 14.12 -15.25 14.59
N ALA A 251 13.84 -16.55 14.43
CA ALA A 251 14.07 -17.24 13.16
C ALA A 251 13.08 -16.76 12.09
N ARG A 252 11.82 -16.51 12.46
CA ARG A 252 10.86 -15.85 11.57
C ARG A 252 11.31 -14.43 11.23
N LEU A 253 11.74 -13.65 12.22
CA LEU A 253 12.23 -12.28 11.98
C LEU A 253 13.44 -12.28 11.04
N ALA A 254 14.36 -13.24 11.17
CA ALA A 254 15.50 -13.40 10.26
C ALA A 254 15.09 -13.66 8.81
N ARG A 255 14.10 -14.53 8.59
CA ARG A 255 13.53 -14.77 7.24
C ARG A 255 12.85 -13.52 6.68
N GLU A 256 12.09 -12.80 7.50
CA GLU A 256 11.43 -11.54 7.11
C GLU A 256 12.48 -10.47 6.75
N SER A 257 13.54 -10.34 7.55
CA SER A 257 14.68 -9.45 7.29
C SER A 257 15.43 -9.80 6.00
N ALA A 258 15.72 -11.07 5.75
CA ALA A 258 16.36 -11.51 4.52
C ALA A 258 15.50 -11.19 3.29
N ARG A 259 14.20 -11.51 3.35
CA ARG A 259 13.24 -11.22 2.27
C ARG A 259 13.10 -9.72 2.02
N ALA A 260 12.99 -8.93 3.08
CA ALA A 260 12.93 -7.47 2.98
C ALA A 260 14.21 -6.88 2.39
N SER A 261 15.38 -7.42 2.74
CA SER A 261 16.66 -7.01 2.15
C SER A 261 16.71 -7.31 0.65
N GLN A 262 16.34 -8.52 0.23
CA GLN A 262 16.27 -8.91 -1.18
C GLN A 262 15.26 -8.04 -1.95
N ALA A 263 14.09 -7.79 -1.36
CA ALA A 263 13.08 -6.92 -1.96
C ALA A 263 13.58 -5.48 -2.13
N ARG A 264 14.36 -4.95 -1.17
CA ARG A 264 15.02 -3.64 -1.31
C ARG A 264 16.04 -3.64 -2.44
N THR A 265 16.83 -4.70 -2.58
CA THR A 265 17.79 -4.83 -3.69
C THR A 265 17.06 -4.80 -5.04
N TYR A 266 16.00 -5.60 -5.22
CA TYR A 266 15.20 -5.59 -6.45
C TYR A 266 14.51 -4.24 -6.69
N ALA A 267 13.96 -3.61 -5.65
CA ALA A 267 13.35 -2.29 -5.78
C ALA A 267 14.41 -1.23 -6.17
N GLY A 268 15.61 -1.29 -5.59
CA GLY A 268 16.72 -0.41 -5.88
C GLY A 268 17.27 -0.57 -7.31
N THR A 269 17.20 -1.76 -7.89
CA THR A 269 17.54 -2.01 -9.30
C THR A 269 16.39 -1.72 -10.27
N GLY A 270 15.28 -1.15 -9.78
CA GLY A 270 14.13 -0.81 -10.62
C GLY A 270 13.30 -2.01 -11.04
N THR A 271 13.41 -3.17 -10.37
CA THR A 271 12.66 -4.41 -10.65
C THR A 271 11.57 -4.68 -9.60
N LEU A 272 10.68 -3.70 -9.38
CA LEU A 272 9.62 -3.77 -8.35
C LEU A 272 8.72 -5.02 -8.48
N HIS A 273 8.51 -5.52 -9.70
CA HIS A 273 7.72 -6.74 -9.90
C HIS A 273 8.36 -7.94 -9.19
N HIS A 274 9.67 -8.15 -9.34
CA HIS A 274 10.39 -9.22 -8.66
C HIS A 274 10.42 -9.02 -7.13
N ALA A 275 10.52 -7.76 -6.68
CA ALA A 275 10.41 -7.44 -5.25
C ALA A 275 9.06 -7.86 -4.67
N LEU A 276 7.95 -7.67 -5.42
CA LEU A 276 6.61 -8.09 -5.02
C LEU A 276 6.42 -9.60 -5.11
N ASP A 277 7.10 -10.27 -6.05
CA ASP A 277 7.03 -11.72 -6.22
C ASP A 277 7.57 -12.48 -5.00
N LEU A 278 8.57 -11.92 -4.30
CA LEU A 278 9.08 -12.47 -3.04
C LEU A 278 8.03 -12.57 -1.93
N TYR A 279 6.95 -11.78 -2.02
CA TYR A 279 5.86 -11.79 -1.04
C TYR A 279 4.68 -12.67 -1.46
N ARG A 280 4.77 -13.36 -2.62
CA ARG A 280 3.75 -14.33 -2.99
C ARG A 280 3.82 -15.54 -2.05
N PRO A 281 2.66 -16.04 -1.58
CA PRO A 281 2.64 -17.29 -0.84
C PRO A 281 3.04 -18.43 -1.76
N GLU A 282 3.84 -19.36 -1.23
CA GLU A 282 4.17 -20.60 -1.92
C GLU A 282 2.90 -21.43 -2.15
N PRO A 283 2.72 -22.05 -3.33
CA PRO A 283 1.61 -22.97 -3.55
C PRO A 283 1.75 -24.19 -2.61
N ARG A 284 0.67 -24.56 -1.90
CA ARG A 284 0.61 -25.72 -0.98
C ARG A 284 -0.59 -26.64 -1.27
N GLY A 285 -0.38 -27.96 -1.21
CA GLY A 285 -1.45 -28.98 -1.32
C GLY A 285 -2.10 -29.04 -2.71
N LEU A 286 -3.43 -29.16 -2.77
CA LEU A 286 -4.25 -29.19 -4.00
C LEU A 286 -4.06 -27.98 -4.93
N THR A 287 -3.31 -26.96 -4.50
CA THR A 287 -2.96 -25.77 -5.28
C THR A 287 -1.77 -25.98 -6.22
N SER A 288 -1.14 -27.15 -6.24
CA SER A 288 -0.09 -27.52 -7.20
C SER A 288 -0.62 -28.22 -8.47
N ALA A 289 -1.84 -28.76 -8.45
CA ALA A 289 -2.38 -29.52 -9.57
C ALA A 289 -2.60 -28.62 -10.79
N LEU A 290 -1.86 -28.84 -11.88
CA LEU A 290 -2.12 -28.22 -13.17
C LEU A 290 -3.42 -28.81 -13.74
N ILE A 291 -4.50 -28.01 -13.70
CA ILE A 291 -5.75 -28.38 -14.37
C ILE A 291 -5.50 -28.23 -15.88
N ARG A 292 -5.62 -29.33 -16.61
CA ARG A 292 -5.57 -29.33 -18.07
C ARG A 292 -6.85 -28.65 -18.58
N PRO A 293 -6.76 -27.58 -19.39
CA PRO A 293 -7.96 -26.94 -19.92
C PRO A 293 -8.61 -27.86 -20.95
N ASP A 294 -9.91 -28.12 -20.81
CA ASP A 294 -10.72 -28.91 -21.75
C ASP A 294 -10.95 -28.21 -23.12
N GLY A 295 -10.17 -27.17 -23.44
CA GLY A 295 -10.31 -26.34 -24.64
C GLY A 295 -11.57 -25.45 -24.68
N ARG A 296 -12.52 -25.60 -23.76
CA ARG A 296 -13.76 -24.81 -23.70
C ARG A 296 -13.58 -23.53 -22.86
N LEU A 297 -14.36 -22.49 -23.17
CA LEU A 297 -14.39 -21.23 -22.40
C LEU A 297 -14.63 -21.48 -20.90
N ARG A 298 -15.57 -22.39 -20.58
CA ARG A 298 -15.85 -22.83 -19.20
C ARG A 298 -14.59 -23.33 -18.50
N GLY A 299 -13.76 -24.12 -19.18
CA GLY A 299 -12.50 -24.65 -18.64
C GLY A 299 -11.53 -23.54 -18.25
N HIS A 300 -11.42 -22.48 -19.06
CA HIS A 300 -10.55 -21.34 -18.77
C HIS A 300 -11.10 -20.46 -17.64
N LEU A 301 -12.41 -20.25 -17.55
CA LEU A 301 -13.04 -19.58 -16.41
C LEU A 301 -12.81 -20.36 -15.12
N THR A 302 -13.02 -21.68 -15.14
CA THR A 302 -12.76 -22.53 -13.97
C THR A 302 -11.29 -22.54 -13.59
N GLN A 303 -10.37 -22.58 -14.57
CA GLN A 303 -8.93 -22.53 -14.31
C GLN A 303 -8.51 -21.19 -13.71
N GLY A 304 -9.04 -20.07 -14.24
CA GLY A 304 -8.82 -18.73 -13.68
C GLY A 304 -9.35 -18.60 -12.26
N ALA A 305 -10.59 -19.06 -12.02
CA ALA A 305 -11.21 -19.08 -10.70
C ALA A 305 -10.42 -19.93 -9.71
N VAL A 306 -10.05 -21.16 -10.08
CA VAL A 306 -9.24 -22.04 -9.24
C VAL A 306 -7.89 -21.38 -8.94
N ARG A 307 -7.19 -20.85 -9.95
CA ARG A 307 -5.91 -20.13 -9.75
C ARG A 307 -6.06 -18.97 -8.77
N ALA A 308 -7.11 -18.17 -8.89
CA ALA A 308 -7.39 -17.10 -7.95
C ALA A 308 -7.66 -17.63 -6.53
N LEU A 309 -8.43 -18.71 -6.39
CA LEU A 309 -8.78 -19.31 -5.10
C LEU A 309 -7.61 -20.03 -4.41
N ARG A 310 -6.53 -20.37 -5.13
CA ARG A 310 -5.32 -20.98 -4.55
C ARG A 310 -4.70 -20.12 -3.44
N THR A 311 -4.87 -18.80 -3.51
CA THR A 311 -4.47 -17.91 -2.42
C THR A 311 -5.70 -17.19 -1.87
N ARG A 312 -6.43 -17.89 -0.99
CA ARG A 312 -7.70 -17.45 -0.41
C ARG A 312 -7.66 -16.02 0.12
N GLY A 313 -6.58 -15.64 0.80
CA GLY A 313 -6.40 -14.28 1.32
C GLY A 313 -6.39 -13.20 0.23
N ARG A 314 -5.70 -13.44 -0.89
CA ARG A 314 -5.66 -12.49 -2.02
C ARG A 314 -6.97 -12.51 -2.82
N ALA A 315 -7.61 -13.67 -2.93
CA ALA A 315 -8.94 -13.77 -3.54
C ALA A 315 -9.97 -12.96 -2.76
N LEU A 316 -10.00 -13.11 -1.44
CA LEU A 316 -10.90 -12.35 -0.57
C LEU A 316 -10.59 -10.86 -0.63
N ALA A 317 -9.31 -10.46 -0.59
CA ALA A 317 -8.91 -9.07 -0.76
C ALA A 317 -9.34 -8.49 -2.13
N ALA A 318 -9.22 -9.27 -3.21
CA ALA A 318 -9.66 -8.85 -4.53
C ALA A 318 -11.18 -8.68 -4.60
N VAL A 319 -11.95 -9.63 -4.05
CA VAL A 319 -13.42 -9.52 -3.98
C VAL A 319 -13.83 -8.27 -3.19
N LEU A 320 -13.24 -8.06 -2.01
CA LEU A 320 -13.52 -6.87 -1.21
C LEU A 320 -13.15 -5.58 -1.94
N LEU A 321 -11.97 -5.50 -2.55
CA LEU A 321 -11.52 -4.31 -3.30
C LEU A 321 -12.37 -4.04 -4.55
N LEU A 322 -12.84 -5.08 -5.24
CA LEU A 322 -13.71 -4.92 -6.40
C LEU A 322 -15.11 -4.46 -5.99
N LEU A 323 -15.68 -5.03 -4.93
CA LEU A 323 -16.99 -4.64 -4.40
C LEU A 323 -16.96 -3.21 -3.83
N THR A 324 -16.02 -2.93 -2.91
CA THR A 324 -15.91 -1.60 -2.29
C THR A 324 -15.44 -0.56 -3.31
N GLY A 325 -14.49 -0.92 -4.18
CA GLY A 325 -14.01 -0.06 -5.25
C GLY A 325 -15.11 0.28 -6.24
N GLY A 326 -15.91 -0.71 -6.68
CA GLY A 326 -17.07 -0.48 -7.55
C GLY A 326 -18.12 0.41 -6.91
N ALA A 327 -18.42 0.20 -5.63
CA ALA A 327 -19.35 1.04 -4.87
C ALA A 327 -18.85 2.49 -4.75
N VAL A 328 -17.61 2.68 -4.30
CA VAL A 328 -16.98 4.00 -4.13
C VAL A 328 -16.84 4.73 -5.47
N LEU A 329 -16.46 4.01 -6.53
CA LEU A 329 -16.38 4.54 -7.89
C LEU A 329 -17.73 5.04 -8.35
N THR A 330 -18.78 4.22 -8.20
CA THR A 330 -20.15 4.55 -8.62
C THR A 330 -20.70 5.76 -7.85
N ARG A 331 -20.41 5.84 -6.54
CA ARG A 331 -20.74 7.03 -5.73
C ARG A 331 -19.97 8.27 -6.19
N GLY A 332 -18.70 8.13 -6.58
CA GLY A 332 -17.90 9.21 -7.13
C GLY A 332 -18.48 9.76 -8.44
N VAL A 333 -18.81 8.90 -9.40
CA VAL A 333 -19.36 9.34 -10.70
C VAL A 333 -20.80 9.84 -10.63
N ALA A 334 -21.60 9.36 -9.67
CA ALA A 334 -22.97 9.82 -9.42
C ALA A 334 -23.04 11.11 -8.59
N GLY A 335 -21.93 11.49 -7.96
CA GLY A 335 -21.81 12.70 -7.14
C GLY A 335 -22.01 13.99 -7.94
N PRO A 336 -22.39 15.10 -7.26
CA PRO A 336 -22.40 16.41 -7.89
C PRO A 336 -21.01 16.81 -8.37
N GLU A 337 -20.95 17.69 -9.37
CA GLU A 337 -19.69 18.22 -9.88
C GLU A 337 -18.98 19.04 -8.80
N GLY A 338 -17.71 18.72 -8.55
CA GLY A 338 -16.91 19.31 -7.47
C GLY A 338 -16.92 18.54 -6.14
N GLY A 339 -16.09 18.98 -5.19
CA GLY A 339 -15.96 18.37 -3.85
C GLY A 339 -15.35 16.97 -3.89
N LEU A 340 -15.97 16.02 -3.17
CA LEU A 340 -15.48 14.65 -3.02
C LEU A 340 -15.67 13.74 -4.23
N SER A 341 -16.49 14.12 -5.22
CA SER A 341 -16.90 13.23 -6.32
C SER A 341 -15.70 12.69 -7.09
N LEU A 342 -14.78 13.57 -7.50
CA LEU A 342 -13.54 13.18 -8.18
C LEU A 342 -12.64 12.32 -7.30
N SER A 343 -12.48 12.66 -6.02
CA SER A 343 -11.67 11.89 -5.07
C SER A 343 -12.21 10.48 -4.86
N LEU A 344 -13.53 10.34 -4.71
CA LEU A 344 -14.21 9.04 -4.62
C LEU A 344 -14.12 8.27 -5.94
N TRP A 345 -14.27 8.94 -7.08
CA TRP A 345 -14.09 8.32 -8.39
C TRP A 345 -12.68 7.75 -8.55
N LEU A 346 -11.65 8.55 -8.25
CA LEU A 346 -10.25 8.12 -8.26
C LEU A 346 -9.99 6.98 -7.27
N ALA A 347 -10.42 7.12 -6.01
CA ALA A 347 -10.22 6.10 -4.98
C ALA A 347 -10.89 4.77 -5.37
N GLY A 348 -12.10 4.83 -5.91
CA GLY A 348 -12.83 3.67 -6.41
C GLY A 348 -12.13 3.02 -7.60
N ALA A 349 -11.67 3.81 -8.59
CA ALA A 349 -10.93 3.31 -9.74
C ALA A 349 -9.59 2.67 -9.34
N ILE A 350 -8.87 3.26 -8.38
CA ILE A 350 -7.64 2.69 -7.81
C ILE A 350 -7.95 1.37 -7.09
N ALA A 351 -9.00 1.32 -6.27
CA ALA A 351 -9.38 0.09 -5.58
C ALA A 351 -9.74 -1.03 -6.57
N VAL A 352 -10.49 -0.72 -7.64
CA VAL A 352 -10.75 -1.67 -8.73
C VAL A 352 -9.46 -2.08 -9.43
N TYR A 353 -8.54 -1.15 -9.71
CA TYR A 353 -7.23 -1.45 -10.32
C TYR A 353 -6.39 -2.39 -9.44
N LEU A 354 -6.33 -2.13 -8.13
CA LEU A 354 -5.62 -2.99 -7.17
C LEU A 354 -6.27 -4.37 -7.07
N GLY A 355 -7.61 -4.43 -6.96
CA GLY A 355 -8.38 -5.67 -6.88
C GLY A 355 -8.29 -6.52 -8.14
N SER A 356 -8.31 -5.88 -9.32
CA SER A 356 -8.18 -6.55 -10.63
C SER A 356 -6.86 -7.32 -10.75
N GLY A 357 -5.83 -6.90 -10.02
CA GLY A 357 -4.49 -7.42 -10.17
C GLY A 357 -4.28 -8.87 -9.75
N TRP A 358 -5.14 -9.39 -8.89
CA TRP A 358 -5.12 -10.80 -8.53
C TRP A 358 -5.85 -11.67 -9.56
N VAL A 359 -6.98 -11.17 -10.06
CA VAL A 359 -7.80 -11.87 -11.06
C VAL A 359 -7.06 -11.95 -12.41
N SER A 360 -6.20 -10.97 -12.71
CA SER A 360 -5.46 -10.82 -13.96
C SER A 360 -4.22 -11.73 -14.10
N GLU A 361 -4.01 -12.73 -13.22
CA GLU A 361 -2.85 -13.64 -13.34
C GLU A 361 -2.84 -14.40 -14.68
N THR A 362 -4.00 -14.66 -15.28
CA THR A 362 -4.10 -15.29 -16.61
C THR A 362 -3.49 -14.43 -17.71
N TRP A 363 -3.44 -13.11 -17.56
CA TRP A 363 -2.78 -12.21 -18.50
C TRP A 363 -1.26 -12.33 -18.46
N ARG A 364 -0.66 -12.73 -17.33
CA ARG A 364 0.79 -13.05 -17.31
C ARG A 364 1.09 -14.31 -18.10
N GLY A 365 0.24 -15.33 -17.96
CA GLY A 365 0.33 -16.53 -18.80
C GLY A 365 0.22 -16.18 -20.28
N LEU A 366 -0.72 -15.30 -20.65
CA LEU A 366 -0.82 -14.78 -22.01
C LEU A 366 0.46 -14.05 -22.44
N ARG A 367 1.02 -13.15 -21.62
CA ARG A 367 2.30 -12.48 -21.93
C ARG A 367 3.40 -13.51 -22.20
N ASP A 368 3.55 -14.48 -21.32
CA ASP A 368 4.59 -15.50 -21.43
C ASP A 368 4.40 -16.31 -22.73
N GLU A 369 3.16 -16.73 -23.05
CA GLU A 369 2.80 -17.36 -24.33
C GLU A 369 3.10 -16.47 -25.55
N LEU A 370 2.85 -15.16 -25.47
CA LEU A 370 3.11 -14.19 -26.55
C LEU A 370 4.61 -13.97 -26.78
N THR A 371 5.45 -14.19 -25.76
CA THR A 371 6.90 -13.95 -25.82
C THR A 371 7.75 -15.19 -26.11
N LEU A 372 7.19 -16.39 -25.90
CA LEU A 372 7.89 -17.64 -26.20
C LEU A 372 7.90 -17.91 -27.71
N ALA A 373 9.03 -18.40 -28.23
CA ALA A 373 9.08 -18.93 -29.58
C ALA A 373 8.11 -20.12 -29.70
N PRO A 374 7.26 -20.19 -30.75
CA PRO A 374 6.25 -21.24 -30.88
C PRO A 374 6.94 -22.58 -31.19
N LEU A 375 7.36 -23.29 -30.14
CA LEU A 375 8.08 -24.57 -30.25
C LEU A 375 7.20 -25.73 -30.74
N LEU A 376 5.86 -25.60 -30.71
CA LEU A 376 4.92 -26.69 -30.99
C LEU A 376 3.82 -26.35 -32.02
N GLY A 377 4.04 -25.35 -32.86
CA GLY A 377 3.08 -24.93 -33.89
C GLY A 377 1.98 -24.00 -33.36
N GLU A 378 1.52 -23.12 -34.23
CA GLU A 378 0.64 -21.99 -33.91
C GLU A 378 -0.84 -22.37 -33.99
N TRP A 379 -1.41 -22.92 -32.91
CA TRP A 379 -2.86 -23.14 -32.81
C TRP A 379 -3.49 -22.14 -31.83
N TRP A 380 -3.75 -20.91 -32.31
CA TRP A 380 -4.21 -19.77 -31.50
C TRP A 380 -5.72 -19.56 -31.48
N GLY A 381 -6.50 -20.47 -32.08
CA GLY A 381 -7.96 -20.34 -32.23
C GLY A 381 -8.69 -20.14 -30.89
N GLY A 382 -8.93 -18.88 -30.52
CA GLY A 382 -9.64 -18.49 -29.31
C GLY A 382 -8.80 -18.34 -28.04
N THR A 383 -7.48 -18.55 -28.06
CA THR A 383 -6.59 -18.36 -26.89
C THR A 383 -6.66 -16.95 -26.28
N PRO A 384 -6.64 -15.84 -27.06
CA PRO A 384 -6.77 -14.51 -26.48
C PRO A 384 -8.16 -14.27 -25.86
N ALA A 385 -9.24 -14.65 -26.55
CA ALA A 385 -10.60 -14.51 -26.01
C ALA A 385 -10.78 -15.31 -24.71
N ARG A 386 -10.20 -16.51 -24.63
CA ARG A 386 -10.28 -17.38 -23.45
C ARG A 386 -9.43 -16.89 -22.26
N THR A 387 -8.25 -16.34 -22.52
CA THR A 387 -7.34 -15.80 -21.48
C THR A 387 -7.82 -14.45 -20.93
N LEU A 388 -8.56 -13.68 -21.73
CA LEU A 388 -9.20 -12.42 -21.34
C LEU A 388 -10.50 -12.64 -20.55
N ALA A 389 -11.23 -13.72 -20.82
CA ALA A 389 -12.57 -13.93 -20.26
C ALA A 389 -12.64 -13.89 -18.73
N TRP A 390 -11.70 -14.55 -18.03
CA TRP A 390 -11.74 -14.58 -16.56
C TRP A 390 -11.50 -13.21 -15.90
N PRO A 391 -10.42 -12.47 -16.22
CA PRO A 391 -10.21 -11.15 -15.64
C PRO A 391 -11.33 -10.15 -15.95
N LEU A 392 -11.82 -10.16 -17.19
CA LEU A 392 -12.93 -9.29 -17.60
C LEU A 392 -14.20 -9.61 -16.82
N THR A 393 -14.59 -10.89 -16.75
CA THR A 393 -15.80 -11.31 -16.03
C THR A 393 -15.70 -10.99 -14.54
N ALA A 394 -14.64 -11.41 -13.85
CA ALA A 394 -14.56 -11.21 -12.39
C ALA A 394 -14.47 -9.73 -11.99
N VAL A 395 -13.76 -8.90 -12.76
CA VAL A 395 -13.69 -7.44 -12.50
C VAL A 395 -15.03 -6.78 -12.80
N ALA A 396 -15.65 -7.05 -13.95
CA ALA A 396 -16.94 -6.48 -14.32
C ALA A 396 -18.05 -6.89 -13.35
N THR A 397 -18.09 -8.17 -12.94
CA THR A 397 -19.08 -8.64 -11.96
C THR A 397 -18.81 -8.05 -10.58
N GLY A 398 -17.56 -8.03 -10.12
CA GLY A 398 -17.24 -7.51 -8.78
C GLY A 398 -17.51 -6.01 -8.67
N ALA A 399 -17.00 -5.22 -9.61
CA ALA A 399 -17.24 -3.77 -9.65
C ALA A 399 -18.71 -3.44 -9.93
N GLY A 400 -19.36 -4.19 -10.83
CA GLY A 400 -20.77 -4.03 -11.16
C GLY A 400 -21.71 -4.33 -9.99
N LEU A 401 -21.46 -5.42 -9.24
CA LEU A 401 -22.22 -5.73 -8.01
C LEU A 401 -22.04 -4.64 -6.95
N GLY A 402 -20.80 -4.17 -6.75
CA GLY A 402 -20.53 -3.05 -5.85
C GLY A 402 -21.25 -1.76 -6.26
N GLY A 403 -21.21 -1.44 -7.55
CA GLY A 403 -21.90 -0.27 -8.11
C GLY A 403 -23.41 -0.36 -8.02
N ALA A 404 -24.00 -1.53 -8.33
CA ALA A 404 -25.43 -1.78 -8.20
C ALA A 404 -25.88 -1.61 -6.74
N LEU A 405 -25.15 -2.18 -5.78
CA LEU A 405 -25.43 -2.03 -4.36
C LEU A 405 -25.35 -0.56 -3.92
N ALA A 406 -24.39 0.20 -4.45
CA ALA A 406 -24.26 1.63 -4.17
C ALA A 406 -25.41 2.48 -4.74
N LEU A 407 -26.01 2.09 -5.86
CA LEU A 407 -27.17 2.75 -6.45
C LEU A 407 -28.47 2.40 -5.70
N LEU A 408 -28.57 1.19 -5.15
CA LEU A 408 -29.74 0.75 -4.36
C LEU A 408 -29.78 1.37 -2.97
N LEU A 409 -28.62 1.64 -2.37
CA LEU A 409 -28.52 2.28 -1.07
C LEU A 409 -28.72 3.80 -1.22
N PRO A 410 -29.75 4.41 -0.61
CA PRO A 410 -30.00 5.83 -0.73
C PRO A 410 -28.77 6.63 -0.29
N TRP A 411 -28.31 7.53 -1.15
CA TRP A 411 -27.19 8.41 -0.87
C TRP A 411 -27.60 9.87 -1.11
N PRO A 412 -27.42 10.74 -0.11
CA PRO A 412 -27.89 12.13 -0.17
C PRO A 412 -27.13 13.01 -1.18
N LEU A 413 -26.14 12.47 -1.90
CA LEU A 413 -25.29 13.20 -2.85
C LEU A 413 -25.47 12.72 -4.30
N THR A 414 -26.66 12.29 -4.69
CA THR A 414 -26.91 11.88 -6.09
C THR A 414 -27.21 13.11 -6.94
N GLY A 415 -26.25 13.56 -7.74
CA GLY A 415 -26.37 14.78 -8.56
C GLY A 415 -26.59 14.51 -10.05
N ARG A 416 -26.36 13.28 -10.52
CA ARG A 416 -26.44 12.90 -11.94
C ARG A 416 -27.50 11.83 -12.21
N PRO A 417 -28.06 11.79 -13.43
CA PRO A 417 -28.97 10.70 -13.82
C PRO A 417 -28.30 9.34 -13.71
N ALA A 418 -29.02 8.32 -13.24
CA ALA A 418 -28.47 6.97 -13.02
C ALA A 418 -27.82 6.38 -14.28
N ALA A 419 -28.41 6.61 -15.46
CA ALA A 419 -27.85 6.17 -16.74
C ALA A 419 -26.44 6.76 -17.02
N HIS A 420 -26.20 8.02 -16.66
CA HIS A 420 -24.90 8.66 -16.82
C HIS A 420 -23.87 8.08 -15.85
N ALA A 421 -24.27 7.86 -14.59
CA ALA A 421 -23.41 7.22 -13.59
C ALA A 421 -23.02 5.80 -14.00
N VAL A 422 -23.96 4.99 -14.51
CA VAL A 422 -23.70 3.64 -15.01
C VAL A 422 -22.71 3.67 -16.18
N LEU A 423 -22.90 4.58 -17.15
CA LEU A 423 -22.03 4.72 -18.31
C LEU A 423 -20.60 5.12 -17.90
N LEU A 424 -20.45 6.12 -17.02
CA LEU A 424 -19.15 6.55 -16.51
C LEU A 424 -18.47 5.47 -15.66
N ALA A 425 -19.24 4.75 -14.84
CA ALA A 425 -18.71 3.64 -14.04
C ALA A 425 -18.20 2.51 -14.95
N ALA A 426 -18.99 2.12 -15.95
CA ALA A 426 -18.59 1.13 -16.95
C ALA A 426 -17.35 1.58 -17.73
N GLY A 427 -17.33 2.83 -18.22
CA GLY A 427 -16.17 3.40 -18.91
C GLY A 427 -14.90 3.39 -18.05
N SER A 428 -15.03 3.71 -16.75
CA SER A 428 -13.91 3.68 -15.81
C SER A 428 -13.39 2.27 -15.56
N VAL A 429 -14.28 1.26 -15.47
CA VAL A 429 -13.89 -0.14 -15.35
C VAL A 429 -13.16 -0.61 -16.62
N VAL A 430 -13.62 -0.22 -17.79
CA VAL A 430 -12.93 -0.50 -19.08
C VAL A 430 -11.54 0.13 -19.13
N LEU A 431 -11.42 1.40 -18.72
CA LEU A 431 -10.14 2.09 -18.58
C LEU A 431 -9.20 1.33 -17.63
N VAL A 432 -9.68 0.96 -16.43
CA VAL A 432 -8.90 0.22 -15.43
C VAL A 432 -8.43 -1.13 -15.97
N LEU A 433 -9.28 -1.86 -16.70
CA LEU A 433 -8.92 -3.12 -17.34
C LEU A 433 -7.85 -2.92 -18.42
N GLY A 434 -7.97 -1.91 -19.27
CA GLY A 434 -6.96 -1.58 -20.28
C GLY A 434 -5.61 -1.22 -19.65
N ALA A 435 -5.63 -0.36 -18.63
CA ALA A 435 -4.44 0.03 -17.87
C ALA A 435 -3.80 -1.16 -17.11
N ARG A 436 -4.64 -2.07 -16.59
CA ARG A 436 -4.15 -3.31 -15.98
C ARG A 436 -3.53 -4.24 -17.02
N PHE A 437 -4.11 -4.35 -18.21
CA PHE A 437 -3.55 -5.14 -19.29
C PHE A 437 -2.17 -4.62 -19.70
N LEU A 438 -2.03 -3.29 -19.88
CA LEU A 438 -0.75 -2.63 -20.12
C LEU A 438 0.31 -3.02 -19.06
N ARG A 439 -0.11 -3.06 -17.79
CA ARG A 439 0.75 -3.46 -16.67
C ARG A 439 1.16 -4.93 -16.72
N GLU A 440 0.25 -5.84 -17.08
CA GLU A 440 0.55 -7.28 -17.12
C GLU A 440 1.36 -7.69 -18.35
N MET A 441 1.27 -6.97 -19.48
CA MET A 441 2.09 -7.21 -20.68
C MET A 441 3.54 -6.72 -20.57
N LYS A 442 3.93 -6.26 -19.38
CA LYS A 442 5.22 -5.66 -19.13
C LYS A 442 6.31 -6.73 -19.04
N LEU A 443 7.41 -6.51 -19.77
CA LEU A 443 8.60 -7.36 -19.78
C LEU A 443 9.65 -6.85 -18.77
N ASN A 444 10.86 -7.40 -18.86
CA ASN A 444 12.03 -6.90 -18.13
C ASN A 444 12.25 -5.40 -18.40
N LEU A 445 12.83 -4.71 -17.42
CA LEU A 445 13.16 -3.30 -17.53
C LEU A 445 14.10 -3.11 -18.75
N PRO A 446 13.69 -2.34 -19.78
CA PRO A 446 14.56 -2.07 -20.92
C PRO A 446 15.84 -1.39 -20.43
N LEU A 447 17.01 -1.85 -20.91
CA LEU A 447 18.31 -1.29 -20.54
C LEU A 447 18.40 0.21 -20.87
N GLU A 448 17.67 0.67 -21.89
CA GLU A 448 17.56 2.09 -22.27
C GLU A 448 16.96 2.98 -21.17
N LEU A 449 16.17 2.41 -20.24
CA LEU A 449 15.62 3.15 -19.09
C LEU A 449 16.62 3.27 -17.93
N LEU A 450 17.68 2.47 -17.93
CA LEU A 450 18.78 2.55 -16.97
C LEU A 450 19.86 3.55 -17.39
N LEU A 451 19.84 4.01 -18.65
CA LEU A 451 20.78 5.02 -19.12
C LEU A 451 20.49 6.37 -18.43
N PRO A 452 21.53 7.05 -17.89
CA PRO A 452 21.37 8.36 -17.28
C PRO A 452 20.72 9.35 -18.26
N VAL A 453 19.76 10.12 -17.77
CA VAL A 453 19.16 11.24 -18.50
C VAL A 453 19.62 12.50 -17.80
N VAL A 454 20.77 12.99 -18.22
CA VAL A 454 21.39 14.19 -17.65
C VAL A 454 20.55 15.40 -18.03
N THR A 455 19.93 16.02 -17.04
CA THR A 455 19.20 17.29 -17.18
C THR A 455 19.78 18.33 -16.24
N PRO A 456 19.46 19.62 -16.41
CA PRO A 456 19.83 20.66 -15.43
C PRO A 456 19.30 20.39 -14.01
N LEU A 457 18.24 19.57 -13.88
CA LEU A 457 17.65 19.15 -12.59
C LEU A 457 18.31 17.88 -12.01
N GLY A 458 19.32 17.32 -12.69
CA GLY A 458 19.99 16.07 -12.34
C GLY A 458 19.61 14.90 -13.26
N ASP A 459 19.94 13.68 -12.82
CA ASP A 459 19.61 12.46 -13.57
C ASP A 459 18.14 12.07 -13.38
N LEU A 460 17.36 12.11 -14.48
CA LEU A 460 15.95 11.72 -14.48
C LEU A 460 15.70 10.23 -14.78
N SER A 461 16.76 9.41 -14.86
CA SER A 461 16.64 7.95 -15.07
C SER A 461 15.70 7.30 -14.04
N GLY A 462 15.81 7.70 -12.76
CA GLY A 462 14.94 7.24 -11.68
C GLY A 462 13.46 7.53 -11.93
N LEU A 463 13.13 8.73 -12.44
CA LEU A 463 11.76 9.09 -12.78
C LEU A 463 11.22 8.25 -13.93
N ARG A 464 12.05 7.94 -14.95
CA ARG A 464 11.66 7.03 -16.05
C ARG A 464 11.38 5.63 -15.54
N ILE A 465 12.21 5.11 -14.63
CA ILE A 465 12.00 3.80 -14.01
C ILE A 465 10.69 3.80 -13.20
N VAL A 466 10.42 4.84 -12.42
CA VAL A 466 9.17 4.99 -11.66
C VAL A 466 7.98 5.09 -12.61
N ALA A 467 8.03 5.93 -13.65
CA ALA A 467 6.97 6.05 -14.65
C ALA A 467 6.70 4.72 -15.36
N TRP A 468 7.75 3.99 -15.74
CA TRP A 468 7.61 2.63 -16.26
C TRP A 468 6.99 1.70 -15.21
N GLN A 469 7.40 1.78 -13.93
CA GLN A 469 6.87 0.98 -12.83
C GLN A 469 5.44 1.28 -12.41
N PHE A 470 4.91 2.45 -12.71
CA PHE A 470 3.56 2.83 -12.33
C PHE A 470 2.68 3.22 -13.50
N ASP A 471 3.11 2.97 -14.74
CA ASP A 471 2.38 3.26 -15.97
C ASP A 471 0.89 2.91 -15.96
N GLY A 472 0.51 1.70 -15.55
CA GLY A 472 -0.89 1.30 -15.45
C GLY A 472 -1.64 2.08 -14.36
N PHE A 473 -1.00 2.38 -13.23
CA PHE A 473 -1.59 3.19 -12.16
C PHE A 473 -1.75 4.65 -12.58
N VAL A 474 -0.73 5.22 -13.22
CA VAL A 474 -0.72 6.57 -13.79
C VAL A 474 -1.78 6.71 -14.88
N ALA A 475 -1.95 5.69 -15.74
CA ALA A 475 -3.00 5.67 -16.77
C ALA A 475 -4.40 5.71 -16.16
N VAL A 476 -4.63 5.03 -15.01
CA VAL A 476 -5.91 5.13 -14.28
C VAL A 476 -6.10 6.53 -13.71
N LEU A 477 -5.09 7.09 -13.03
CA LEU A 477 -5.17 8.42 -12.43
C LEU A 477 -5.46 9.52 -13.46
N ILE A 478 -4.61 9.60 -14.49
CA ILE A 478 -4.74 10.59 -15.56
C ILE A 478 -6.02 10.32 -16.35
N GLY A 479 -6.30 9.07 -16.68
CA GLY A 479 -7.51 8.70 -17.42
C GLY A 479 -8.77 9.19 -16.70
N VAL A 480 -8.96 8.87 -15.43
CA VAL A 480 -10.11 9.33 -14.64
C VAL A 480 -10.17 10.87 -14.55
N ALA A 481 -9.03 11.54 -14.35
CA ALA A 481 -8.98 13.00 -14.33
C ALA A 481 -9.44 13.61 -15.66
N VAL A 482 -9.00 13.06 -16.79
CA VAL A 482 -9.43 13.53 -18.12
C VAL A 482 -10.90 13.17 -18.38
N LEU A 483 -11.37 11.98 -17.98
CA LEU A 483 -12.79 11.62 -18.06
C LEU A 483 -13.68 12.62 -17.32
N ASN A 484 -13.25 13.07 -16.14
CA ASN A 484 -13.96 14.07 -15.35
C ASN A 484 -13.99 15.45 -16.01
N ALA A 485 -13.00 15.77 -16.84
CA ALA A 485 -12.95 17.04 -17.58
C ALA A 485 -13.83 17.04 -18.84
N VAL A 486 -14.36 15.89 -19.27
CA VAL A 486 -15.25 15.81 -20.44
C VAL A 486 -16.68 16.16 -20.03
N PRO A 487 -17.33 17.16 -20.66
CA PRO A 487 -18.63 17.68 -20.22
C PRO A 487 -19.81 16.73 -20.46
N SER A 488 -19.63 15.66 -21.25
CA SER A 488 -20.70 14.69 -21.54
C SER A 488 -20.30 13.28 -21.12
N ALA A 489 -21.20 12.57 -20.45
CA ALA A 489 -21.00 11.15 -20.10
C ALA A 489 -20.75 10.24 -21.32
N PRO A 490 -21.44 10.37 -22.47
CA PRO A 490 -21.11 9.57 -23.65
C PRO A 490 -19.72 9.90 -24.21
N GLY A 491 -19.33 11.18 -24.24
CA GLY A 491 -17.98 11.59 -24.65
C GLY A 491 -16.91 11.02 -23.72
N ALA A 492 -17.13 11.09 -22.41
CA ALA A 492 -16.24 10.49 -21.42
C ALA A 492 -16.17 8.96 -21.59
N GLY A 493 -17.31 8.27 -21.74
CA GLY A 493 -17.36 6.84 -22.00
C GLY A 493 -16.56 6.43 -23.24
N ALA A 494 -16.73 7.16 -24.35
CA ALA A 494 -15.97 6.94 -25.58
C ALA A 494 -14.47 7.18 -25.37
N LEU A 495 -14.09 8.25 -24.66
CA LEU A 495 -12.70 8.52 -24.33
C LEU A 495 -12.08 7.42 -23.45
N ALA A 496 -12.83 6.88 -22.49
CA ALA A 496 -12.40 5.76 -21.65
C ALA A 496 -12.05 4.54 -22.50
N VAL A 497 -12.90 4.22 -23.49
CA VAL A 497 -12.67 3.13 -24.45
C VAL A 497 -11.42 3.41 -25.30
N LEU A 498 -11.22 4.64 -25.78
CA LEU A 498 -10.04 5.02 -26.55
C LEU A 498 -8.74 4.89 -25.73
N ILE A 499 -8.73 5.39 -24.50
CA ILE A 499 -7.57 5.27 -23.60
C ILE A 499 -7.31 3.80 -23.27
N ALA A 500 -8.35 3.01 -22.99
CA ALA A 500 -8.22 1.58 -22.75
C ALA A 500 -7.63 0.85 -23.97
N ALA A 501 -8.12 1.15 -25.17
CA ALA A 501 -7.59 0.61 -26.42
C ALA A 501 -6.13 1.00 -26.63
N GLY A 502 -5.75 2.25 -26.34
CA GLY A 502 -4.37 2.72 -26.35
C GLY A 502 -3.48 1.97 -25.35
N CYS A 503 -3.99 1.67 -24.15
CA CYS A 503 -3.28 0.86 -23.15
C CYS A 503 -3.10 -0.59 -23.61
N VAL A 504 -4.14 -1.21 -24.17
CA VAL A 504 -4.06 -2.56 -24.74
C VAL A 504 -3.06 -2.60 -25.88
N TRP A 505 -3.14 -1.62 -26.79
CA TRP A 505 -2.22 -1.46 -27.91
C TRP A 505 -0.76 -1.32 -27.45
N ALA A 506 -0.49 -0.43 -26.50
CA ALA A 506 0.85 -0.23 -25.94
C ALA A 506 1.34 -1.49 -25.19
N GLY A 507 0.45 -2.22 -24.52
CA GLY A 507 0.75 -3.50 -23.90
C GLY A 507 1.20 -4.54 -24.93
N LEU A 508 0.44 -4.74 -26.01
CA LEU A 508 0.78 -5.67 -27.08
C LEU A 508 2.09 -5.29 -27.80
N ARG A 509 2.37 -4.00 -28.00
CA ARG A 509 3.66 -3.58 -28.57
C ARG A 509 4.85 -4.00 -27.72
N ARG A 510 4.71 -4.10 -26.39
CA ARG A 510 5.80 -4.52 -25.49
C ARG A 510 6.19 -5.97 -25.70
N THR A 511 5.28 -6.84 -26.14
CA THR A 511 5.59 -8.25 -26.37
C THR A 511 6.27 -8.51 -27.72
N GLY A 512 6.74 -7.48 -28.41
CA GLY A 512 7.38 -7.61 -29.73
C GLY A 512 6.39 -7.89 -30.87
N TRP A 513 5.09 -7.88 -30.59
CA TRP A 513 4.05 -8.09 -31.57
C TRP A 513 3.85 -6.83 -32.43
N ALA A 514 4.60 -6.74 -33.53
CA ALA A 514 4.44 -5.69 -34.52
C ALA A 514 3.10 -5.84 -35.28
N HIS A 515 2.50 -4.70 -35.63
CA HIS A 515 1.15 -4.55 -36.23
C HIS A 515 0.83 -5.51 -37.39
N ARG A 516 1.84 -5.83 -38.22
CA ARG A 516 1.69 -6.69 -39.41
C ARG A 516 1.46 -8.17 -39.06
N GLY A 517 2.13 -8.68 -38.03
CA GLY A 517 1.96 -10.06 -37.58
C GLY A 517 0.57 -10.30 -36.99
N LEU A 518 0.05 -9.33 -36.21
CA LEU A 518 -1.27 -9.39 -35.60
C LEU A 518 -2.39 -9.38 -36.65
N LEU A 519 -2.31 -8.50 -37.66
CA LEU A 519 -3.31 -8.43 -38.73
C LEU A 519 -3.30 -9.66 -39.65
N TYR A 520 -2.11 -10.16 -40.01
CA TYR A 520 -1.97 -11.37 -40.82
C TYR A 520 -2.53 -12.61 -40.10
N ARG A 521 -2.32 -12.71 -38.78
CA ARG A 521 -2.76 -13.85 -37.97
C ARG A 521 -4.23 -13.80 -37.58
N LEU A 522 -4.78 -12.62 -37.27
CA LEU A 522 -6.22 -12.47 -37.04
C LEU A 522 -7.04 -12.74 -38.31
N ARG A 523 -6.49 -12.50 -39.51
CA ARG A 523 -7.12 -12.87 -40.78
C ARG A 523 -7.19 -14.38 -41.06
N ARG A 524 -6.40 -15.21 -40.35
CA ARG A 524 -6.40 -16.68 -40.50
C ARG A 524 -7.41 -17.38 -39.59
N VAL A 525 -7.96 -16.67 -38.61
CA VAL A 525 -9.05 -17.13 -37.71
C VAL A 525 -10.36 -16.62 -38.28
#